data_AF-A0A7C4JFZ1-F1
#
_entry.id   AF-A0A7C4JFZ1-F1
#
_cell.length_a   1.000
_cell.length_b   1.000
_cell.length_c   1.000
_cell.angle_alpha   90.00
_cell.angle_beta   90.00
_cell.angle_gamma   90.00
#
_symmetry.space_group_name_H-M   'P 1'
#
loop_
_entity.id
_entity.type
_entity.pdbx_description
1 polymer ?
#
loop_
_entity_poly.entity_id
_entity_poly.type
_entity_poly.pdbx_seq_one_letter_code
_entity_poly.pdbx_strand_id
1 'polypeptide(L)'
;MKDYIKALISILIGFAVLLPFASTYPDGLETVAEALGVEESESLWGGLMPDYTLPAVENPYVSTLLAGLFGTFLVLVLSFALGKAMSKSS
;
A
#
# COMPACT_ATOMS: atom_id res chain seq x y z
N MET A 1 -20.52 -15.13 -5.28
CA MET A 1 -20.60 -14.04 -4.28
C MET A 1 -19.87 -14.39 -2.97
N LYS A 2 -20.13 -15.55 -2.35
CA LYS A 2 -19.43 -15.99 -1.13
C LYS A 2 -17.90 -16.12 -1.29
N ASP A 3 -17.41 -16.47 -2.47
CA ASP A 3 -15.99 -16.74 -2.66
C ASP A 3 -15.12 -15.47 -2.72
N TYR A 4 -15.64 -14.36 -3.25
CA TYR A 4 -14.95 -13.06 -3.21
C TYR A 4 -14.82 -12.51 -1.80
N ILE A 5 -15.83 -12.75 -0.94
CA ILE A 5 -15.78 -12.38 0.47
C ILE A 5 -14.67 -13.17 1.18
N LYS A 6 -14.55 -14.47 0.90
CA LYS A 6 -13.44 -15.29 1.45
C LYS A 6 -12.08 -14.76 1.00
N ALA A 7 -11.93 -14.41 -0.28
CA ALA A 7 -10.69 -13.83 -0.79
C ALA A 7 -10.35 -12.51 -0.08
N LEU A 8 -11.35 -11.63 0.09
CA LEU A 8 -11.17 -10.37 0.79
C LEU A 8 -10.74 -10.56 2.25
N ILE A 9 -11.39 -11.48 2.97
CA ILE A 9 -11.03 -11.84 4.34
C ILE A 9 -9.60 -12.42 4.39
N SER A 10 -9.21 -13.27 3.44
CA SER A 10 -7.86 -13.81 3.40
C SER A 10 -6.79 -12.74 3.18
N ILE A 11 -7.09 -11.72 2.36
CA ILE A 11 -6.20 -10.57 2.16
C ILE A 11 -6.06 -9.79 3.47
N LEU A 12 -7.18 -9.49 4.15
CA LEU A 12 -7.17 -8.77 5.42
C LEU A 12 -6.35 -9.50 6.50
N ILE A 13 -6.56 -10.82 6.62
CA ILE A 13 -5.79 -11.66 7.55
C ILE A 13 -4.31 -11.68 7.15
N GLY A 14 -4.01 -11.79 5.85
CA GLY A 14 -2.65 -11.75 5.33
C GLY A 14 -1.93 -10.46 5.72
N PHE A 15 -2.55 -9.30 5.52
CA PHE A 15 -2.00 -8.03 5.97
C PHE A 15 -1.80 -8.00 7.50
N ALA A 16 -2.82 -8.35 8.28
CA ALA A 16 -2.73 -8.31 9.73
C ALA A 16 -1.62 -9.20 10.32
N VAL A 17 -1.36 -10.35 9.70
CA VAL A 17 -0.33 -11.29 10.15
C VAL A 17 1.05 -10.89 9.64
N LEU A 18 1.16 -10.40 8.41
CA LEU A 18 2.46 -10.16 7.75
C LEU A 18 3.03 -8.77 8.02
N LEU A 19 2.21 -7.76 8.31
CA LEU A 19 2.67 -6.39 8.55
C LEU A 19 3.71 -6.26 9.70
N PRO A 20 3.58 -6.97 10.84
CA PRO A 20 4.60 -6.92 11.88
C PRO A 20 5.97 -7.48 11.45
N PHE A 21 6.02 -8.23 10.35
CA PHE A 21 7.23 -8.75 9.75
C PHE A 21 7.77 -7.86 8.63
N ALA A 22 7.16 -6.70 8.38
CA ALA A 22 7.71 -5.71 7.47
C ALA A 22 9.06 -5.20 8.03
N SER A 23 10.06 -5.12 7.15
CA SER A 23 11.38 -4.60 7.52
C SER A 23 11.28 -3.15 7.97
N THR A 24 11.96 -2.82 9.06
CA THR A 24 12.16 -1.44 9.54
C THR A 24 13.47 -0.83 9.05
N TYR A 25 14.28 -1.60 8.31
CA TYR A 25 15.56 -1.18 7.77
C TYR A 25 15.38 -0.43 6.45
N PRO A 26 16.33 0.48 6.12
CA PRO A 26 16.32 1.21 4.87
C PRO A 26 16.29 0.25 3.68
N ASP A 27 15.68 0.69 2.59
CA ASP A 27 15.69 -0.09 1.37
C ASP A 27 17.09 -0.07 0.70
N GLY A 28 17.24 -0.83 -0.39
CA GLY A 28 18.54 -0.93 -1.07
C GLY A 28 19.00 0.38 -1.71
N LEU A 29 18.08 1.26 -2.11
CA LEU A 29 18.42 2.56 -2.69
C LEU A 29 18.82 3.54 -1.58
N GLU A 30 18.07 3.56 -0.49
CA GLU A 30 18.36 4.36 0.70
C GLU A 30 19.71 3.99 1.30
N THR A 31 19.97 2.69 1.49
CA THR A 31 21.26 2.20 2.00
C THR A 31 22.45 2.65 1.14
N VAL A 32 22.30 2.65 -0.19
CA VAL A 32 23.36 3.10 -1.11
C VAL A 32 23.50 4.62 -1.08
N ALA A 33 22.40 5.36 -1.00
CA ALA A 33 22.41 6.81 -0.89
C ALA A 33 23.13 7.26 0.39
N GLU A 34 22.81 6.65 1.54
CA GLU A 34 23.49 6.87 2.80
C GLU A 34 24.99 6.56 2.71
N ALA A 35 25.35 5.43 2.10
CA ALA A 35 26.75 5.03 1.92
C ALA A 35 27.55 6.01 1.06
N LEU A 36 26.89 6.72 0.14
CA LEU A 36 27.48 7.77 -0.70
C LEU A 36 27.39 9.17 -0.08
N GLY A 37 26.77 9.32 1.10
CA GLY A 37 26.54 10.62 1.74
C GLY A 37 25.52 11.49 1.00
N VAL A 38 24.62 10.89 0.23
CA VAL A 38 23.53 11.58 -0.46
C VAL A 38 22.37 11.70 0.52
N GLU A 39 22.09 12.92 0.98
CA GLU A 39 20.93 13.19 1.83
C GLU A 39 19.64 13.13 1.02
N GLU A 40 18.58 12.58 1.63
CA GLU A 40 17.25 12.61 1.05
C GLU A 40 16.73 14.06 1.05
N SER A 41 16.52 14.63 -0.14
CA SER A 41 15.99 15.97 -0.27
C SER A 41 14.52 16.01 0.11
N GLU A 42 14.07 17.03 0.85
CA GLU A 42 12.63 17.22 1.09
C GLU A 42 11.88 17.30 -0.25
N SER A 43 10.95 16.36 -0.44
CA SER A 43 10.15 16.35 -1.66
C SER A 43 9.23 17.58 -1.70
N LEU A 44 9.06 18.17 -2.89
CA LEU A 44 8.08 19.25 -3.10
C LEU A 44 6.63 18.77 -2.85
N TRP A 45 6.40 17.46 -2.88
CA TRP A 45 5.12 16.83 -2.59
C TRP A 45 5.30 15.41 -2.07
N GLY A 46 4.98 15.18 -0.79
CA GLY A 46 5.09 13.87 -0.12
C GLY A 46 4.02 12.84 -0.51
N GLY A 47 3.21 13.13 -1.54
CA GLY A 47 2.15 12.23 -1.99
C GLY A 47 0.94 12.15 -1.04
N LEU A 48 0.05 11.18 -1.30
CA LEU A 48 -1.17 10.97 -0.53
C LEU A 48 -0.96 10.09 0.72
N MET A 49 0.01 9.17 0.65
CA MET A 49 0.33 8.20 1.70
C MET A 49 1.86 7.98 1.76
N PRO A 50 2.64 8.98 2.21
CA PRO A 50 4.10 8.85 2.33
C PRO A 50 4.45 7.65 3.22
N ASP A 51 5.44 6.87 2.80
CA ASP A 51 5.93 5.67 3.52
C ASP A 51 4.83 4.68 3.90
N TYR A 52 3.79 4.60 3.07
CA TYR A 52 2.61 3.78 3.32
C TYR A 52 1.89 4.14 4.63
N THR A 53 1.93 5.41 5.03
CA THR A 53 1.25 5.93 6.22
C THR A 53 0.08 6.84 5.85
N LEU A 54 -0.94 6.85 6.71
CA LEU A 54 -2.02 7.82 6.73
C LEU A 54 -1.70 8.89 7.79
N PRO A 55 -1.45 10.16 7.38
CA PRO A 55 -1.12 11.24 8.31
C PRO A 55 -2.22 11.50 9.37
N ALA A 56 -3.45 11.10 9.08
CA ALA A 56 -4.59 11.24 10.00
C ALA A 56 -4.67 10.16 11.08
N VAL A 57 -3.78 9.14 11.06
CA VAL A 57 -3.82 7.99 11.98
C VAL A 57 -2.51 7.92 12.76
N GLU A 58 -2.60 8.11 14.07
CA GLU A 58 -1.44 8.15 14.96
C GLU A 58 -0.78 6.78 15.17
N ASN A 59 -1.56 5.69 15.17
CA ASN A 59 -1.03 4.36 15.40
C ASN A 59 -0.34 3.84 14.12
N PRO A 60 0.99 3.61 14.12
CA PRO A 60 1.74 3.26 12.91
C PRO A 60 1.24 1.97 12.25
N TYR A 61 0.95 0.94 13.05
CA TYR A 61 0.45 -0.34 12.56
C TYR A 61 -0.92 -0.20 11.88
N VAL A 62 -1.84 0.51 12.53
CA VAL A 62 -3.18 0.75 11.97
C VAL A 62 -3.08 1.63 10.71
N SER A 63 -2.19 2.61 10.72
CA SER A 63 -1.91 3.51 9.61
C SER A 63 -1.47 2.73 8.36
N THR A 64 -0.45 1.88 8.48
CA THR A 64 0.05 1.04 7.39
C THR A 64 -0.95 0.01 6.92
N LEU A 65 -1.71 -0.61 7.85
CA LEU A 65 -2.77 -1.55 7.50
C LEU A 65 -3.85 -0.87 6.64
N LEU A 66 -4.31 0.30 7.05
CA LEU A 66 -5.34 1.03 6.32
C LEU A 66 -4.82 1.53 4.96
N ALA A 67 -3.58 2.01 4.88
CA ALA A 67 -2.97 2.40 3.61
C ALA A 67 -2.89 1.23 2.61
N GLY A 68 -2.43 0.06 3.07
CA GLY A 68 -2.34 -1.15 2.26
C GLY A 68 -3.71 -1.67 1.80
N LEU A 69 -4.70 -1.66 2.70
CA LEU A 69 -6.08 -2.03 2.34
C LEU A 69 -6.66 -1.06 1.32
N PHE A 70 -6.54 0.25 1.55
CA PHE A 70 -7.05 1.26 0.65
C PHE A 70 -6.48 1.12 -0.76
N GLY A 71 -5.15 1.00 -0.88
CA GLY A 71 -4.47 0.79 -2.16
C GLY A 71 -4.95 -0.49 -2.87
N THR A 72 -5.07 -1.59 -2.14
CA THR A 72 -5.54 -2.88 -2.69
C THR A 72 -6.97 -2.75 -3.22
N PHE A 73 -7.88 -2.16 -2.45
CA PHE A 73 -9.27 -1.94 -2.86
C PHE A 73 -9.35 -1.01 -4.07
N LEU A 74 -8.57 0.07 -4.09
CA LEU A 74 -8.53 1.02 -5.20
C LEU A 74 -8.17 0.31 -6.50
N VAL A 75 -7.08 -0.47 -6.50
CA VAL A 75 -6.63 -1.21 -7.69
C VAL A 75 -7.67 -2.23 -8.14
N LEU A 76 -8.28 -2.98 -7.22
CA LEU A 76 -9.32 -3.97 -7.55
C LEU A 76 -10.55 -3.32 -8.19
N VAL A 77 -11.04 -2.22 -7.61
CA VAL A 77 -12.20 -1.48 -8.14
C VAL A 77 -11.91 -0.91 -9.52
N LEU A 78 -10.75 -0.27 -9.68
CA LEU A 78 -10.36 0.31 -10.97
C LEU A 78 -10.19 -0.77 -12.04
N SER A 79 -9.50 -1.87 -11.72
CA SER A 79 -9.28 -2.97 -12.66
C SER A 79 -10.60 -3.63 -13.08
N PHE A 80 -11.53 -3.83 -12.13
CA PHE A 80 -12.85 -4.37 -12.41
C PHE A 80 -13.69 -3.42 -13.27
N ALA A 81 -13.68 -2.12 -12.95
CA ALA A 81 -14.41 -1.10 -13.69
C ALA A 81 -13.90 -1.00 -15.14
N LEU A 82 -12.57 -0.97 -15.32
CA LEU A 82 -11.93 -0.96 -16.64
C LEU A 82 -12.29 -2.22 -17.45
N GLY A 83 -12.16 -3.41 -16.85
CA GLY A 83 -12.54 -4.67 -17.52
C GLY A 83 -14.00 -4.69 -17.95
N LYS A 84 -14.91 -4.18 -17.11
CA LYS A 84 -16.34 -4.06 -17.45
C LYS A 84 -16.59 -3.03 -18.55
N ALA A 85 -15.92 -1.89 -18.53
CA ALA A 85 -16.05 -0.86 -19.56
C ALA A 85 -15.60 -1.38 -20.93
N MET A 86 -14.49 -2.12 -20.98
CA MET A 86 -13.97 -2.73 -22.21
C MET A 86 -14.88 -3.86 -22.72
N SER A 87 -15.37 -4.72 -21.82
CA SER A 87 -16.27 -5.83 -22.19
C SER A 87 -17.62 -5.37 -22.73
N LYS A 88 -18.07 -4.15 -22.40
CA LYS A 88 -19.35 -3.59 -22.88
C LYS A 88 -19.24 -2.97 -24.28
N SER A 89 -18.03 -2.82 -24.81
CA SER A 89 -17.77 -2.17 -26.10
C SER A 89 -17.62 -3.16 -27.27
N SER A 90 -17.94 -4.44 -27.07
CA SER A 90 -18.03 -5.46 -28.14
C SER A 90 -19.46 -5.95 -28.33
#